data_AF-A0A3S0BLC4-F1
#
_entry.id   AF-A0A3S0BLC4-F1
#
_cell.length_a   1.000
_cell.length_b   1.000
_cell.length_c   1.000
_cell.angle_alpha   90.00
_cell.angle_beta   90.00
_cell.angle_gamma   90.00
#
_symmetry.space_group_name_H-M   'P 1'
#
loop_
_entity.id
_entity.type
_entity.pdbx_description
1 polymer ?
#
loop_
_entity_poly.entity_id
_entity_poly.type
_entity_poly.pdbx_seq_one_letter_code
_entity_poly.pdbx_strand_id
1 'polypeptide(L)' 'MLTDLISIQVIEQQGDLYKYKVLFSPNAQLLDKEDAALLSAYVEQGGTLVMGPRSGYKDRSNRAYMMP' A
#
# COMPACT_ATOMS: atom_id res chain seq x y z
N MET A 1 7.51 -15.84 -14.69
CA MET A 1 7.37 -14.53 -14.03
C MET A 1 7.58 -14.76 -12.54
N LEU A 2 8.74 -14.39 -11.98
CA LEU A 2 8.95 -14.46 -10.54
C LEU A 2 8.07 -13.39 -9.89
N THR A 3 7.20 -13.79 -8.96
CA THR A 3 6.38 -12.88 -8.16
C THR A 3 6.85 -13.03 -6.73
N ASP A 4 7.42 -11.97 -6.17
CA ASP A 4 7.82 -11.97 -4.76
C ASP A 4 6.61 -11.59 -3.91
N LEU A 5 6.31 -12.40 -2.88
CA LEU A 5 5.29 -12.08 -1.90
C LEU A 5 5.94 -11.31 -0.76
N ILE A 6 5.66 -10.01 -0.67
CA ILE A 6 6.16 -9.14 0.39
C ILE A 6 5.04 -8.96 1.42
N SER A 7 5.34 -9.20 2.70
CA SER A 7 4.42 -8.84 3.78
C SER A 7 4.35 -7.32 3.91
N ILE A 8 3.15 -6.75 3.85
CA ILE A 8 2.93 -5.30 4.00
C ILE A 8 3.38 -4.78 5.38
N GLN A 9 3.59 -5.67 6.36
CA GLN A 9 4.13 -5.32 7.67
C GLN A 9 5.61 -4.89 7.63
N VAL A 10 6.34 -5.18 6.55
CA VAL A 10 7.78 -4.91 6.40
C VAL A 10 8.05 -4.15 5.10
N ILE A 11 7.32 -3.05 4.88
CA ILE A 11 7.79 -2.02 3.95
C ILE A 11 8.37 -0.92 4.83
N GLU A 12 9.61 -1.14 5.30
CA GLU A 12 10.26 -0.21 6.24
C GLU A 12 10.78 1.04 5.52
N GLN A 13 11.02 0.99 4.20
CA GLN A 13 11.55 2.11 3.42
C GLN A 13 10.99 2.18 2.00
N GLN A 14 10.77 3.40 1.49
CA GLN A 14 10.34 3.64 0.10
C GLN A 14 11.26 2.96 -0.93
N GLY A 15 12.56 2.88 -0.62
CA GLY A 15 13.60 2.29 -1.44
C GLY A 15 13.29 0.87 -1.93
N ASP A 16 12.57 0.08 -1.12
CA ASP A 16 12.26 -1.30 -1.47
C ASP A 16 11.11 -1.43 -2.46
N LEU A 17 10.18 -0.47 -2.48
CA LEU A 17 9.06 -0.47 -3.43
C LEU A 17 9.52 -0.20 -4.86
N TYR A 18 10.53 0.66 -5.05
CA TYR A 18 11.03 1.03 -6.38
C TYR A 18 11.69 -0.13 -7.15
N LYS A 19 11.99 -1.25 -6.47
CA LYS A 19 12.47 -2.47 -7.11
C LYS A 19 11.37 -3.13 -7.97
N TYR A 20 10.11 -2.79 -7.72
CA TYR A 20 8.94 -3.43 -8.33
C TYR A 20 8.19 -2.47 -9.23
N LYS A 21 7.97 -2.86 -10.50
CA LYS A 21 7.18 -2.08 -11.45
C LYS A 21 5.68 -2.10 -11.15
N VAL A 22 5.21 -3.18 -10.53
CA VAL A 22 3.80 -3.38 -10.19
C VAL A 22 3.70 -3.93 -8.77
N LEU A 23 2.85 -3.33 -7.95
CA LEU A 23 2.49 -3.80 -6.62
C LEU A 23 1.02 -4.23 -6.59
N PHE A 24 0.76 -5.43 -6.10
CA PHE A 24 -0.59 -5.94 -5.87
C PHE A 24 -0.89 -5.93 -4.37
N SER A 25 -1.91 -5.19 -3.98
CA SER A 25 -2.38 -5.09 -2.60
C SER A 25 -3.86 -5.49 -2.52
N PRO A 26 -4.16 -6.80 -2.57
CA PRO A 26 -5.53 -7.28 -2.74
C PRO A 26 -6.42 -7.11 -1.49
N ASN A 27 -5.86 -7.02 -0.29
CA ASN A 27 -6.61 -6.98 0.98
C ASN A 27 -6.05 -5.95 1.99
N ALA A 28 -5.63 -4.76 1.52
CA ALA A 28 -5.07 -3.71 2.38
C ALA A 28 -6.17 -2.88 3.08
N GLN A 29 -6.88 -3.48 4.03
CA GLN A 29 -7.96 -2.82 4.76
C GLN A 29 -7.48 -1.73 5.72
N LEU A 30 -6.30 -1.95 6.31
CA LEU A 30 -5.66 -1.09 7.30
C LEU A 30 -4.54 -0.33 6.60
N LEU A 31 -4.72 0.96 6.36
CA LEU A 31 -3.70 1.86 5.81
C LEU A 31 -3.75 3.16 6.60
N ASP A 32 -2.64 3.60 7.17
CA ASP A 32 -2.53 4.92 7.79
C ASP A 32 -2.14 5.99 6.76
N LYS A 33 -1.95 7.23 7.23
CA LYS A 33 -1.61 8.36 6.35
C LYS A 33 -0.20 8.20 5.78
N GLU A 34 0.68 7.60 6.56
CA GLU A 34 2.06 7.31 6.19
C GLU A 34 2.11 6.25 5.08
N ASP A 35 1.32 5.19 5.20
CA ASP A 35 1.12 4.18 4.15
C ASP A 35 0.58 4.83 2.86
N ALA A 36 -0.43 5.70 2.97
CA ALA A 36 -1.01 6.38 1.83
C ALA A 36 0.00 7.31 1.13
N ALA A 37 0.81 8.06 1.90
CA ALA A 37 1.86 8.92 1.36
C ALA A 37 2.95 8.12 0.64
N LEU A 38 3.38 7.01 1.23
CA LEU A 38 4.35 6.08 0.66
C LEU A 38 3.87 5.50 -0.68
N LEU A 39 2.65 4.96 -0.70
CA LEU A 39 2.04 4.36 -1.88
C LEU A 39 1.78 5.41 -2.98
N SER A 40 1.42 6.63 -2.60
CA SER A 40 1.25 7.74 -3.56
C SER A 40 2.58 8.11 -4.20
N ALA A 41 3.64 8.28 -3.41
CA ALA A 41 4.98 8.57 -3.93
C ALA A 41 5.50 7.47 -4.87
N TYR A 42 5.21 6.20 -4.57
CA TYR A 42 5.52 5.08 -5.46
C TYR A 42 4.83 5.20 -6.82
N VAL A 43 3.54 5.52 -6.84
CA VAL A 43 2.77 5.69 -8.09
C VAL A 43 3.22 6.93 -8.86
N GLU A 44 3.46 8.05 -8.18
CA GLU A 44 3.95 9.30 -8.79
C GLU A 44 5.30 9.13 -9.49
N GLN A 45 6.13 8.20 -9.02
CA GLN A 45 7.43 7.87 -9.62
C GLN A 45 7.34 6.81 -10.74
N GLY A 46 6.13 6.46 -11.19
CA GLY A 46 5.88 5.57 -12.32
C GLY A 46 5.60 4.12 -11.96
N GLY A 47 5.46 3.79 -10.67
CA GLY A 47 4.99 2.50 -10.21
C GLY A 47 3.50 2.27 -10.52
N THR A 48 3.10 1.02 -10.72
CA THR A 48 1.67 0.66 -10.86
C THR A 48 1.17 0.00 -9.59
N LEU A 49 0.21 0.62 -8.92
CA LEU A 49 -0.44 0.06 -7.74
C LEU A 49 -1.81 -0.53 -8.10
N VAL A 50 -2.01 -1.81 -7.83
CA VAL A 50 -3.30 -2.50 -7.98
C VAL A 50 -3.86 -2.80 -6.59
N MET A 51 -4.98 -2.16 -6.25
CA MET A 51 -5.66 -2.38 -4.97
C MET A 51 -6.90 -3.26 -5.17
N GLY A 52 -7.12 -4.16 -4.20
CA GLY A 52 -8.35 -4.93 -4.13
C GLY A 52 -9.51 -4.15 -3.50
N PRO A 53 -10.71 -4.74 -3.49
CA PRO A 53 -11.88 -4.15 -2.83
C PRO A 53 -11.63 -3.98 -1.33
N ARG A 54 -12.34 -3.04 -0.70
CA ARG A 54 -12.27 -2.77 0.75
C ARG A 54 -10.87 -2.34 1.21
N SER A 55 -10.09 -1.68 0.35
CA SER A 55 -8.78 -1.15 0.73
C SER A 55 -8.90 0.23 1.39
N GLY A 56 -8.02 0.51 2.36
CA GLY A 56 -7.77 1.86 2.91
C GLY A 56 -8.90 2.50 3.72
N TYR A 57 -9.87 1.73 4.24
CA TYR A 57 -11.02 2.29 4.96
C TYR A 57 -10.86 2.29 6.49
N LYS A 58 -9.75 1.76 7.02
CA LYS A 58 -9.47 1.69 8.46
C LYS A 58 -8.03 2.10 8.80
N ASP A 59 -7.84 2.63 10.00
CA ASP A 59 -6.53 2.82 10.61
C ASP A 59 -5.96 1.51 11.20
N ARG A 60 -4.69 1.54 11.65
CA ARG A 60 -4.05 0.38 12.30
C ARG A 60 -4.64 0.00 13.65
N SER A 61 -5.47 0.86 14.25
CA SER A 61 -6.29 0.57 15.43
C SER A 61 -7.66 -0.05 15.07
N ASN A 62 -7.85 -0.44 13.80
CA ASN A 62 -9.07 -1.05 13.27
C ASN A 62 -10.31 -0.13 13.32
N ARG A 63 -10.10 1.20 13.36
CA ARG A 63 -11.18 2.20 13.32
C ARG A 63 -11.40 2.65 11.89
N ALA A 64 -12.66 2.72 11.47
CA ALA A 64 -12.99 3.19 10.13
C ALA A 64 -12.69 4.69 9.99
N TYR A 65 -12.15 5.09 8.84
CA TYR A 65 -12.06 6.50 8.49
C TYR A 65 -13.47 7.04 8.25
N MET A 66 -13.88 7.99 9.09
CA MET A 66 -15.12 8.73 8.90
C MET A 66 -14.75 10.02 8.15
N MET A 67 -15.24 10.18 6.93
CA MET A 67 -15.25 11.48 6.27
C MET A 67 -16.56 12.19 6.67
N PRO A 68 -16.52 13.49 7.00
CA PRO A 68 -17.72 14.26 7.34
C PRO A 68 -18.75 14.29 6.22
#